data_AF-A0A1S2NVE5-F1
#
_entry.id   AF-A0A1S2NVE5-F1
#
_cell.length_a   1.000
_cell.length_b   1.000
_cell.length_c   1.000
_cell.angle_alpha   90.00
_cell.angle_beta   90.00
_cell.angle_gamma   90.00
#
_symmetry.space_group_name_H-M   'P 1'
#
loop_
_entity.id
_entity.type
_entity.pdbx_description
1 polymer ?
#
loop_
_entity_poly.entity_id
_entity_poly.type
_entity_poly.pdbx_seq_one_letter_code
_entity_poly.pdbx_strand_id
1 'polypeptide(L)'
;MTSRTVRLLADAAAPEELFHGQRQGRPSKLDPFKPYLDDRWNQGCTNAWAVWEEIVPLCYRGSYQRVRAYFREKRLSPGPVTARPPSPRVVAGWILRRPETLTETEHLRLKAVLVHCPEPDALTGHVRSFGQMLTERQGERLPQWLDAVRQDDLPGLHTLAAGIDRDRDAVIAGLTLPWSSGVVEGHVNRIKMLKRQMFGRAGFALLRKRVLLYS
;
A
#
# COMPACT_ATOMS: atom_id res chain seq x y z
N MET A 1 -6.95 -53.31 15.61
CA MET A 1 -8.10 -52.40 15.39
C MET A 1 -9.39 -53.19 15.47
N THR A 2 -10.42 -52.67 16.13
CA THR A 2 -11.71 -53.37 16.31
C THR A 2 -12.58 -53.31 15.07
N SER A 3 -13.33 -54.38 14.76
CA SER A 3 -14.25 -54.48 13.60
C SER A 3 -15.22 -53.29 13.50
N ARG A 4 -15.69 -52.78 14.65
CA ARG A 4 -16.56 -51.61 14.75
C ARG A 4 -15.91 -50.32 14.23
N THR A 5 -14.61 -50.15 14.42
CA THR A 5 -13.85 -48.98 13.95
C THR A 5 -13.63 -49.05 12.44
N VAL A 6 -13.39 -50.25 11.90
CA VAL A 6 -13.22 -50.46 10.46
C VAL A 6 -14.52 -50.15 9.72
N ARG A 7 -15.68 -50.59 10.26
CA ARG A 7 -16.99 -50.30 9.68
C ARG A 7 -17.32 -48.80 9.73
N LEU A 8 -17.05 -48.14 10.86
CA LEU A 8 -17.26 -46.68 11.00
C LEU A 8 -16.38 -45.85 10.03
N LEU A 9 -15.16 -46.31 9.74
CA LEU A 9 -14.30 -45.65 8.74
C LEU A 9 -14.76 -45.92 7.30
N ALA A 10 -15.32 -47.09 7.02
CA ALA A 10 -15.80 -47.46 5.70
C ALA A 10 -17.14 -46.81 5.34
N ASP A 11 -17.99 -46.53 6.34
CA ASP A 11 -19.32 -45.96 6.15
C ASP A 11 -19.33 -44.41 6.10
N ALA A 12 -18.21 -43.75 6.46
CA ALA A 12 -18.10 -42.30 6.42
C ALA A 12 -17.84 -41.79 5.00
N ALA A 13 -18.72 -40.94 4.48
CA ALA A 13 -18.63 -40.39 3.12
C ALA A 13 -17.73 -39.14 3.04
N ALA A 14 -17.51 -38.47 4.16
CA ALA A 14 -16.67 -37.27 4.26
C ALA A 14 -15.80 -37.31 5.53
N PRO A 15 -14.56 -36.76 5.50
CA PRO A 15 -13.67 -36.74 6.67
C PRO A 15 -14.32 -36.12 7.91
N GLU A 16 -15.21 -35.15 7.71
CA GLU A 16 -15.95 -34.42 8.74
C GLU A 16 -16.80 -35.35 9.62
N GLU A 17 -17.34 -36.43 9.05
CA GLU A 17 -18.20 -37.39 9.73
C GLU A 17 -17.43 -38.28 10.73
N LEU A 18 -16.11 -38.40 10.56
CA LEU A 18 -15.24 -39.14 11.47
C LEU A 18 -14.89 -38.35 12.74
N PHE A 19 -15.12 -37.04 12.75
CA PHE A 19 -14.86 -36.18 13.90
C PHE A 19 -16.04 -36.15 14.87
N HIS A 20 -16.46 -37.32 15.36
CA HIS A 20 -17.42 -37.40 16.46
C HIS A 20 -16.77 -36.97 17.79
N GLY A 21 -16.89 -35.70 18.13
CA GLY A 21 -17.20 -35.22 19.49
C GLY A 21 -16.21 -35.45 20.64
N GLN A 22 -15.04 -36.06 20.47
CA GLN A 22 -14.15 -36.33 21.62
C GLN A 22 -13.47 -35.07 22.22
N ARG A 23 -13.54 -33.91 21.56
CA ARG A 23 -12.94 -32.65 22.04
C ARG A 23 -13.74 -31.38 21.76
N GLN A 24 -15.06 -31.46 21.59
CA GLN A 24 -15.89 -30.25 21.49
C GLN A 24 -16.74 -30.10 22.74
N GLY A 25 -16.48 -29.04 23.51
CA GLY A 25 -17.49 -28.45 24.39
C GLY A 25 -17.51 -28.88 25.86
N ARG A 26 -16.40 -29.24 26.50
CA ARG A 26 -16.39 -29.20 27.98
C ARG A 26 -16.35 -27.74 28.44
N PRO A 27 -17.33 -27.26 29.22
CA PRO A 27 -17.30 -25.90 29.73
C PRO A 27 -16.03 -25.69 30.55
N SER A 28 -15.20 -24.75 30.10
CA SER A 28 -13.99 -24.35 30.78
C SER A 28 -14.36 -23.37 31.90
N LYS A 29 -13.57 -23.39 32.98
CA LYS A 29 -13.59 -22.34 34.01
C LYS A 29 -13.38 -20.92 33.45
N LEU A 30 -12.91 -20.80 32.20
CA LEU A 30 -12.74 -19.54 31.48
C LEU A 30 -14.04 -19.05 30.81
N ASP A 31 -14.98 -19.94 30.50
CA ASP A 31 -16.15 -19.61 29.69
C ASP A 31 -17.02 -18.49 30.28
N PRO A 32 -17.27 -18.42 31.61
CA PRO A 32 -18.01 -17.31 32.22
C PRO A 32 -17.31 -15.95 32.08
N PHE A 33 -15.98 -15.95 31.91
CA PHE A 33 -15.17 -14.74 31.83
C PHE A 33 -14.86 -14.32 30.38
N LYS A 34 -15.14 -15.17 29.38
CA LYS A 34 -14.91 -14.85 27.96
C LYS A 34 -15.51 -13.51 27.51
N PRO A 35 -16.76 -13.14 27.88
CA PRO A 35 -17.32 -11.85 27.50
C PRO A 35 -16.50 -10.65 28.01
N TYR A 36 -15.97 -10.74 29.24
CA TYR A 36 -15.11 -9.71 29.82
C TYR A 36 -13.75 -9.65 29.11
N LEU A 37 -13.16 -10.80 28.78
CA LEU A 37 -11.91 -10.86 28.03
C LEU A 37 -12.05 -10.26 26.62
N ASP A 38 -13.19 -10.48 25.97
CA ASP A 38 -13.51 -9.93 24.66
C ASP A 38 -13.70 -8.41 24.69
N ASP A 39 -14.36 -7.88 25.72
CA ASP A 39 -14.51 -6.44 25.92
C ASP A 39 -13.15 -5.75 26.11
N ARG A 40 -12.28 -6.31 26.98
CA ARG A 40 -10.91 -5.79 27.18
C ARG A 40 -10.07 -5.88 25.91
N TRP A 41 -10.22 -6.94 25.12
CA TRP A 41 -9.56 -7.08 23.82
C TRP A 41 -10.01 -5.99 22.84
N ASN A 42 -11.32 -5.71 22.76
CA ASN A 42 -11.89 -4.67 21.90
C ASN A 42 -11.47 -3.25 22.33
N GLN A 43 -11.20 -3.04 23.61
CA GLN A 43 -10.61 -1.82 24.16
C GLN A 43 -9.09 -1.70 23.88
N GLY A 44 -8.49 -2.65 23.16
CA GLY A 44 -7.07 -2.64 22.79
C GLY A 44 -6.13 -3.24 23.84
N CYS A 45 -6.65 -3.85 24.91
CA CYS A 45 -5.82 -4.51 25.92
C CYS A 45 -5.31 -5.86 25.38
N THR A 46 -4.05 -5.90 24.95
CA THR A 46 -3.42 -7.11 24.39
C THR A 46 -2.63 -7.91 25.43
N ASN A 47 -2.47 -7.41 26.65
CA ASN A 47 -1.70 -8.04 27.72
C ASN A 47 -2.55 -9.05 28.52
N ALA A 48 -2.36 -10.34 28.23
CA ALA A 48 -3.08 -11.42 28.90
C ALA A 48 -2.79 -11.53 30.41
N TRP A 49 -1.65 -11.02 30.89
CA TRP A 49 -1.32 -11.03 32.33
C TRP A 49 -2.16 -10.01 33.08
N ALA A 50 -2.22 -8.77 32.58
CA ALA A 50 -3.02 -7.70 33.19
C ALA A 50 -4.49 -8.10 33.30
N VAL A 51 -5.05 -8.68 32.24
CA VAL A 51 -6.44 -9.13 32.24
C VAL A 51 -6.65 -10.35 33.15
N TRP A 52 -5.64 -11.21 33.34
CA TRP A 52 -5.72 -12.30 34.33
C TRP A 52 -5.74 -11.77 35.76
N GLU A 53 -4.94 -10.76 36.09
CA GLU A 53 -4.96 -10.09 37.39
C GLU A 53 -6.30 -9.39 37.65
N GLU A 54 -6.95 -8.84 36.63
CA GLU A 54 -8.28 -8.20 36.74
C GLU A 54 -9.40 -9.22 37.06
N ILE A 55 -9.35 -10.44 36.51
CA ILE A 55 -10.40 -11.44 36.71
C ILE A 55 -10.22 -12.30 37.97
N VAL A 56 -9.01 -12.37 38.54
CA VAL A 56 -8.75 -13.13 39.79
C VAL A 56 -9.62 -12.62 40.96
N PRO A 57 -9.72 -11.31 41.24
CA PRO A 57 -10.65 -10.76 42.22
C PRO A 57 -12.13 -11.05 41.90
N LEU A 58 -12.48 -11.18 40.61
CA LEU A 58 -13.82 -11.53 40.14
C LEU A 58 -14.14 -13.04 40.28
N CYS A 59 -13.45 -13.73 41.20
CA CYS A 59 -13.60 -15.15 41.50
C CYS A 59 -13.13 -16.11 40.39
N TYR A 60 -12.21 -15.69 39.52
CA TYR A 60 -11.60 -16.61 38.56
C TYR A 60 -10.70 -17.65 39.25
N ARG A 61 -11.10 -18.93 39.17
CA ARG A 61 -10.36 -20.08 39.74
C ARG A 61 -9.63 -20.93 38.68
N GLY A 62 -9.36 -20.36 37.51
CA GLY A 62 -8.63 -21.00 36.43
C GLY A 62 -7.15 -20.62 36.39
N SER A 63 -6.38 -21.28 35.52
CA SER A 63 -4.95 -20.98 35.36
C SER A 63 -4.71 -19.85 34.37
N TYR A 64 -3.67 -19.05 34.62
CA TYR A 64 -3.18 -18.03 33.67
C TYR A 64 -2.96 -18.60 32.26
N GLN A 65 -2.47 -19.84 32.14
CA GLN A 65 -2.25 -20.49 30.84
C GLN A 65 -3.51 -20.58 29.98
N ARG A 66 -4.71 -20.67 30.59
CA ARG A 66 -5.97 -20.66 29.83
C ARG A 66 -6.30 -19.27 29.27
N VAL A 67 -6.09 -18.21 30.06
CA VAL A 67 -6.25 -16.83 29.59
C VAL A 67 -5.23 -16.54 28.48
N ARG A 68 -3.97 -16.93 28.68
CA ARG A 68 -2.90 -16.79 27.67
C ARG A 68 -3.22 -17.56 26.39
N ALA A 69 -3.74 -18.79 26.49
CA ALA A 69 -4.15 -19.58 25.34
C ALA A 69 -5.32 -18.92 24.58
N TYR A 70 -6.29 -18.35 25.29
CA TYR A 70 -7.41 -17.62 24.70
C TYR A 70 -6.96 -16.35 23.97
N PHE A 71 -6.06 -15.56 24.56
CA PHE A 71 -5.47 -14.39 23.89
C PHE A 71 -4.60 -14.78 22.69
N ARG A 72 -3.88 -15.91 22.80
CA ARG A 72 -3.11 -16.46 21.67
C ARG A 72 -4.03 -16.90 20.54
N GLU A 73 -5.15 -17.55 20.86
CA GLU A 73 -6.18 -17.89 19.88
C GLU A 73 -6.72 -16.64 19.22
N LYS A 74 -7.12 -15.60 19.97
CA LYS A 74 -7.59 -14.31 19.40
C LYS A 74 -6.56 -13.60 18.51
N ARG A 75 -5.26 -13.77 18.77
CA ARG A 75 -4.16 -13.25 17.92
C ARG A 75 -3.99 -14.05 16.62
N LEU A 76 -4.26 -15.35 16.67
CA LEU A 76 -4.09 -16.28 15.55
C LEU A 76 -5.39 -16.45 14.74
N SER A 77 -6.54 -16.17 15.37
CA SER A 77 -7.82 -16.07 14.70
C SER A 77 -7.69 -14.96 13.66
N PRO A 78 -7.94 -15.25 12.38
CA PRO A 78 -8.01 -14.19 11.40
C PRO A 78 -9.13 -13.26 11.86
N GLY A 79 -8.76 -12.03 12.24
CA GLY A 79 -9.75 -10.96 12.38
C GLY A 79 -10.51 -10.79 11.07
N PRO A 80 -11.60 -10.02 11.03
CA PRO A 80 -12.17 -9.62 9.75
C PRO A 80 -11.01 -9.10 8.89
N VAL A 81 -10.82 -9.69 7.71
CA VAL A 81 -9.77 -9.29 6.77
C VAL A 81 -10.17 -7.91 6.26
N THR A 82 -9.96 -6.88 7.07
CA THR A 82 -10.00 -5.50 6.61
C THR A 82 -8.80 -5.40 5.71
N ALA A 83 -9.04 -5.41 4.39
CA ALA A 83 -7.98 -5.23 3.40
C ALA A 83 -7.17 -4.00 3.85
N ARG A 84 -5.88 -4.21 4.10
CA ARG A 84 -5.00 -3.14 4.55
C ARG A 84 -5.14 -1.97 3.55
N PRO A 85 -5.36 -0.73 4.02
CA PRO A 85 -5.46 0.40 3.12
C PRO A 85 -4.20 0.48 2.25
N PRO A 86 -4.34 0.90 0.98
CA PRO A 86 -3.21 1.02 0.08
C PRO A 86 -2.19 2.03 0.65
N SER A 87 -0.90 1.77 0.44
CA SER A 87 0.13 2.70 0.88
C SER A 87 0.11 3.97 0.02
N PRO A 88 0.60 5.12 0.52
CA PRO A 88 0.67 6.36 -0.26
C PRO A 88 1.40 6.18 -1.60
N ARG A 89 2.43 5.33 -1.65
CA ARG A 89 3.18 5.02 -2.88
C ARG A 89 2.33 4.28 -3.91
N VAL A 90 1.44 3.39 -3.46
CA VAL A 90 0.52 2.66 -4.34
C VAL A 90 -0.51 3.63 -4.90
N VAL A 91 -1.10 4.48 -4.07
CA VAL A 91 -2.07 5.49 -4.49
C VAL A 91 -1.45 6.48 -5.49
N ALA A 92 -0.25 7.01 -5.20
CA ALA A 92 0.48 7.87 -6.12
C ALA A 92 0.78 7.16 -7.46
N GLY A 93 1.13 5.87 -7.40
CA GLY A 93 1.32 5.06 -8.60
C GLY A 93 0.05 4.92 -9.46
N TRP A 94 -1.13 4.83 -8.84
CA TRP A 94 -2.39 4.82 -9.57
C TRP A 94 -2.73 6.19 -10.18
N ILE A 95 -2.47 7.27 -9.45
CA ILE A 95 -2.74 8.65 -9.90
C ILE A 95 -1.86 9.02 -11.11
N LEU A 96 -0.58 8.62 -11.11
CA LEU A 96 0.38 8.93 -12.18
C LEU A 96 0.20 8.07 -13.44
N ARG A 97 -0.56 6.98 -13.37
CA ARG A 97 -0.83 6.10 -14.52
C ARG A 97 -2.03 6.59 -15.32
N ARG A 98 -2.02 6.26 -16.60
CA ARG A 98 -3.17 6.44 -17.49
C ARG A 98 -4.37 5.67 -16.94
N PRO A 99 -5.53 6.32 -16.76
CA PRO A 99 -6.72 5.67 -16.20
C PRO A 99 -7.08 4.37 -16.93
N GLU A 100 -6.92 4.33 -18.25
CA GLU A 100 -7.28 3.19 -19.10
C GLU A 100 -6.41 1.94 -18.85
N THR A 101 -5.29 2.10 -18.13
CA THR A 101 -4.37 1.00 -17.81
C THR A 101 -4.61 0.41 -16.43
N LEU A 102 -5.45 1.04 -15.60
CA LEU A 102 -5.76 0.55 -14.27
C LEU A 102 -6.74 -0.61 -14.36
N THR A 103 -6.56 -1.62 -13.51
CA THR A 103 -7.54 -2.70 -13.37
C THR A 103 -8.80 -2.18 -12.67
N GLU A 104 -9.93 -2.86 -12.87
CA GLU A 104 -11.21 -2.49 -12.23
C GLU A 104 -11.09 -2.43 -10.69
N THR A 105 -10.35 -3.38 -10.10
CA THR A 105 -10.06 -3.38 -8.65
C THR A 105 -9.25 -2.16 -8.22
N GLU A 106 -8.27 -1.73 -9.02
CA GLU A 106 -7.48 -0.52 -8.73
C GLU A 106 -8.32 0.74 -8.86
N HIS A 107 -9.20 0.81 -9.87
CA HIS A 107 -10.17 1.91 -10.00
C HIS A 107 -11.07 2.03 -8.78
N LEU A 108 -11.63 0.91 -8.31
CA LEU A 108 -12.51 0.89 -7.14
C LEU A 108 -11.77 1.33 -5.88
N ARG A 109 -10.53 0.85 -5.70
CA ARG A 109 -9.69 1.23 -4.55
C ARG A 109 -9.26 2.69 -4.59
N LEU A 110 -8.88 3.20 -5.75
CA LEU A 110 -8.55 4.62 -5.91
C LEU A 110 -9.78 5.47 -5.62
N LYS A 111 -10.95 5.14 -6.19
CA LYS A 111 -12.21 5.85 -5.94
C LYS A 111 -12.55 5.87 -4.45
N ALA A 112 -12.41 4.75 -3.75
CA ALA A 112 -12.64 4.69 -2.31
C ALA A 112 -11.71 5.66 -1.53
N VAL A 113 -10.44 5.76 -1.92
CA VAL A 113 -9.50 6.71 -1.30
C VAL A 113 -9.90 8.16 -1.58
N LEU A 114 -10.24 8.49 -2.82
CA LEU A 114 -10.55 9.87 -3.22
C LEU A 114 -11.85 10.40 -2.57
N VAL A 115 -12.86 9.53 -2.38
CA VAL A 115 -14.13 9.91 -1.72
C VAL A 115 -13.91 10.39 -0.28
N HIS A 116 -12.91 9.87 0.42
CA HIS A 116 -12.63 10.23 1.81
C HIS A 116 -11.67 11.41 1.96
N CYS A 117 -10.98 11.81 0.89
CA CYS A 117 -9.93 12.83 0.94
C CYS A 117 -10.04 13.79 -0.28
N PRO A 118 -10.60 15.01 -0.10
CA PRO A 118 -10.83 15.95 -1.21
C PRO A 118 -9.52 16.48 -1.83
N GLU A 119 -8.46 16.63 -1.04
CA GLU A 119 -7.14 17.08 -1.51
C GLU A 119 -6.54 16.13 -2.57
N PRO A 120 -6.40 14.80 -2.33
CA PRO A 120 -6.02 13.83 -3.37
C PRO A 120 -6.91 13.81 -4.61
N ASP A 121 -8.21 14.12 -4.48
CA ASP A 121 -9.13 14.13 -5.62
C ASP A 121 -8.81 15.29 -6.56
N ALA A 122 -8.69 16.51 -6.01
CA ALA A 122 -8.25 17.69 -6.76
C ALA A 122 -6.85 17.47 -7.38
N LEU A 123 -5.90 16.94 -6.60
CA LEU A 123 -4.57 16.59 -7.09
C LEU A 123 -4.62 15.61 -8.27
N THR A 124 -5.49 14.60 -8.19
CA THR A 124 -5.65 13.61 -9.27
C THR A 124 -6.15 14.27 -10.55
N GLY A 125 -7.07 15.23 -10.45
CA GLY A 125 -7.53 16.03 -11.59
C GLY A 125 -6.41 16.83 -12.25
N HIS A 126 -5.59 17.53 -11.45
CA HIS A 126 -4.45 18.32 -11.96
C HIS A 126 -3.37 17.45 -12.61
N VAL A 127 -3.03 16.32 -12.00
CA VAL A 127 -2.04 15.38 -12.55
C VAL A 127 -2.52 14.81 -13.89
N ARG A 128 -3.80 14.41 -13.99
CA ARG A 128 -4.36 13.85 -15.21
C ARG A 128 -4.44 14.88 -16.33
N SER A 129 -4.92 16.09 -16.04
CA SER A 129 -4.99 17.18 -17.04
C SER A 129 -3.60 17.59 -17.51
N PHE A 130 -2.60 17.66 -16.63
CA PHE A 130 -1.22 17.92 -17.02
C PHE A 130 -0.65 16.79 -17.89
N GLY A 131 -0.90 15.53 -17.53
CA GLY A 131 -0.47 14.37 -18.31
C GLY A 131 -1.10 14.32 -19.71
N GLN A 132 -2.36 14.74 -19.84
CA GLN A 132 -3.02 14.91 -21.13
C GLN A 132 -2.35 16.02 -21.94
N MET A 133 -2.14 17.19 -21.34
CA MET A 133 -1.46 18.33 -21.97
C MET A 133 -0.07 17.94 -22.52
N LEU A 134 0.70 17.18 -21.74
CA LEU A 134 2.01 16.65 -22.14
C LEU A 134 1.91 15.64 -23.30
N THR A 135 0.91 14.75 -23.26
CA THR A 135 0.76 13.69 -24.27
C THR A 135 0.21 14.23 -25.59
N GLU A 136 -0.75 15.15 -25.54
CA GLU A 136 -1.43 15.75 -26.69
C GLU A 136 -0.72 17.01 -27.21
N ARG A 137 0.35 17.42 -26.53
CA ARG A 137 1.19 18.57 -26.84
C ARG A 137 0.46 19.93 -26.86
N GLN A 138 -0.31 20.18 -25.81
CA GLN A 138 -1.18 21.36 -25.67
C GLN A 138 -0.57 22.43 -24.75
N GLY A 139 0.67 22.86 -25.03
CA GLY A 139 1.37 23.82 -24.17
C GLY A 139 0.65 25.16 -24.00
N GLU A 140 -0.22 25.54 -24.93
CA GLU A 140 -1.06 26.73 -24.83
C GLU A 140 -2.04 26.70 -23.64
N ARG A 141 -2.38 25.50 -23.13
CA ARG A 141 -3.27 25.32 -21.97
C ARG A 141 -2.56 25.47 -20.63
N LEU A 142 -1.22 25.54 -20.62
CA LEU A 142 -0.44 25.64 -19.39
C LEU A 142 -0.85 26.81 -18.47
N PRO A 143 -1.12 28.03 -18.98
CA PRO A 143 -1.52 29.15 -18.12
C PRO A 143 -2.82 28.87 -17.37
N GLN A 144 -3.82 28.34 -18.09
CA GLN A 144 -5.11 27.97 -17.49
C GLN A 144 -4.93 26.89 -16.42
N TRP A 145 -4.05 25.92 -16.67
CA TRP A 145 -3.75 24.86 -15.70
C TRP A 145 -3.07 25.42 -14.44
N LEU A 146 -2.11 26.34 -14.59
CA LEU A 146 -1.46 27.00 -13.45
C LEU A 146 -2.46 27.78 -12.60
N ASP A 147 -3.41 28.47 -13.23
CA ASP A 147 -4.45 29.22 -12.52
C ASP A 147 -5.40 28.28 -11.78
N ALA A 148 -5.77 27.14 -12.38
CA ALA A 148 -6.59 26.13 -11.70
C ALA A 148 -5.85 25.52 -10.48
N VAL A 149 -4.55 25.23 -10.60
CA VAL A 149 -3.73 24.73 -9.48
C VAL A 149 -3.67 25.73 -8.32
N ARG A 150 -3.69 27.03 -8.60
CA ARG A 150 -3.66 28.10 -7.57
C ARG A 150 -5.00 28.27 -6.85
N GLN A 151 -6.11 27.81 -7.44
CA GLN A 151 -7.43 27.88 -6.83
C GLN A 151 -7.65 26.80 -5.76
N ASP A 152 -6.97 25.66 -5.88
CA ASP A 152 -7.04 24.58 -4.90
C ASP A 152 -5.94 24.73 -3.83
N ASP A 153 -6.24 24.35 -2.59
CA ASP A 153 -5.29 24.38 -1.48
C ASP A 153 -4.36 23.16 -1.50
N LEU A 154 -3.42 23.15 -2.45
CA LEU A 154 -2.44 22.07 -2.65
C LEU A 154 -1.01 22.62 -2.56
N PRO A 155 -0.45 22.84 -1.35
CA PRO A 155 0.85 23.49 -1.16
C PRO A 155 2.01 22.82 -1.91
N GLY A 156 1.98 21.48 -2.00
CA GLY A 156 2.96 20.72 -2.77
C GLY A 156 2.92 21.02 -4.27
N LEU A 157 1.73 21.27 -4.82
CA LEU A 157 1.53 21.60 -6.23
C LEU A 157 1.79 23.08 -6.51
N HIS A 158 1.55 23.97 -5.54
CA HIS A 158 1.90 25.39 -5.66
C HIS A 158 3.40 25.61 -5.84
N THR A 159 4.23 24.85 -5.12
CA THR A 159 5.70 24.92 -5.27
C THR A 159 6.13 24.50 -6.67
N LEU A 160 5.50 23.45 -7.23
CA LEU A 160 5.74 23.01 -8.60
C LEU A 160 5.29 24.09 -9.60
N ALA A 161 4.09 24.66 -9.42
CA ALA A 161 3.55 25.71 -10.27
C ALA A 161 4.47 26.95 -10.29
N ALA A 162 5.00 27.38 -9.15
CA ALA A 162 5.97 28.47 -9.06
C ALA A 162 7.31 28.15 -9.74
N GLY A 163 7.72 26.87 -9.75
CA GLY A 163 8.86 26.41 -10.54
C GLY A 163 8.60 26.51 -12.04
N ILE A 164 7.45 26.00 -12.48
CA ILE A 164 7.03 26.05 -13.89
C ILE A 164 6.90 27.49 -14.38
N ASP A 165 6.35 28.40 -13.58
CA ASP A 165 6.11 29.79 -13.98
C ASP A 165 7.43 30.55 -14.21
N ARG A 166 8.51 30.21 -13.48
CA ARG A 166 9.84 30.79 -13.70
C ARG A 166 10.44 30.41 -15.06
N ASP A 167 10.14 29.21 -15.55
CA ASP A 167 10.64 28.66 -16.81
C ASP A 167 9.51 28.53 -17.86
N ARG A 168 8.48 29.39 -17.77
CA ARG A 168 7.19 29.22 -18.47
C ARG A 168 7.35 29.01 -19.98
N ASP A 169 8.11 29.85 -20.67
CA ASP A 169 8.29 29.73 -22.12
C ASP A 169 8.97 28.42 -22.52
N ALA A 170 9.94 27.98 -21.72
CA ALA A 170 10.63 26.70 -21.94
C ALA A 170 9.69 25.52 -21.70
N VAL A 171 8.83 25.59 -20.67
CA VAL A 171 7.85 24.54 -20.39
C VAL A 171 6.76 24.50 -21.47
N ILE A 172 6.24 25.65 -21.92
CA ILE A 172 5.30 25.71 -23.05
C ILE A 172 5.92 25.10 -24.30
N ALA A 173 7.17 25.44 -24.62
CA ALA A 173 7.89 24.86 -25.74
C ALA A 173 8.03 23.33 -25.58
N GLY A 174 8.42 22.85 -24.39
CA GLY A 174 8.53 21.42 -24.09
C GLY A 174 7.20 20.67 -24.14
N LEU A 175 6.09 21.35 -23.85
CA LEU A 175 4.73 20.81 -23.95
C LEU A 175 4.13 20.95 -25.35
N THR A 176 4.76 21.63 -26.31
CA THR A 176 4.17 21.88 -27.64
C THR A 176 4.99 21.24 -28.76
N LEU A 177 6.32 21.35 -28.69
CA LEU A 177 7.21 20.95 -29.76
C LEU A 177 7.40 19.42 -29.78
N PRO A 178 7.67 18.84 -30.96
CA PRO A 178 7.98 17.41 -31.08
C PRO A 178 9.38 17.04 -30.56
N TRP A 179 10.20 18.05 -30.26
CA TRP A 179 11.62 17.87 -29.95
C TRP A 179 11.82 17.63 -28.45
N SER A 180 12.66 16.65 -28.12
CA SER A 180 13.05 16.34 -26.75
C SER A 180 14.56 16.17 -26.66
N SER A 181 15.18 16.79 -25.66
CA SER A 181 16.58 16.55 -25.28
C SER A 181 16.75 15.26 -24.45
N GLY A 182 15.67 14.55 -24.10
CA GLY A 182 15.71 13.47 -23.10
C GLY A 182 16.69 12.35 -23.42
N VAL A 183 16.76 11.90 -24.68
CA VAL A 183 17.75 10.87 -25.10
C VAL A 183 19.17 11.39 -24.99
N VAL A 184 19.41 12.64 -25.40
CA VAL A 184 20.73 13.28 -25.31
C VAL A 184 21.14 13.46 -23.85
N GLU A 185 20.23 13.94 -23.01
CA GLU A 185 20.42 14.08 -21.56
C GLU A 185 20.69 12.74 -20.88
N GLY A 186 20.00 11.67 -21.30
CA GLY A 186 20.27 10.30 -20.85
C GLY A 186 21.71 9.88 -21.15
N HIS A 187 22.18 10.11 -22.38
CA HIS A 187 23.58 9.85 -22.74
C HIS A 187 24.56 10.70 -21.94
N VAL A 188 24.27 12.00 -21.77
CA VAL A 188 25.09 12.92 -20.96
C VAL A 188 25.17 12.44 -19.51
N ASN A 189 24.06 12.00 -18.92
CA ASN A 189 24.02 11.47 -17.56
C ASN A 189 24.80 10.16 -17.42
N ARG A 190 24.70 9.24 -18.39
CA ARG A 190 25.53 8.03 -18.44
C ARG A 190 27.02 8.39 -18.49
N ILE A 191 27.42 9.34 -19.32
CA ILE A 191 28.81 9.80 -19.44
C ILE A 191 29.28 10.46 -18.13
N LYS A 192 28.45 11.33 -17.52
CA LYS A 192 28.73 11.94 -16.21
C LYS A 192 28.92 10.87 -15.13
N MET A 193 28.08 9.83 -15.12
CA MET A 193 28.21 8.70 -14.19
C MET A 193 29.52 7.95 -14.39
N LEU A 194 29.88 7.60 -15.63
CA LEU A 194 31.17 6.94 -15.93
C LEU A 194 32.36 7.82 -15.50
N LYS A 195 32.29 9.14 -15.74
CA LYS A 195 33.32 10.08 -15.29
C LYS A 195 33.43 10.13 -13.76
N ARG A 196 32.30 10.08 -13.03
CA ARG A 196 32.25 10.05 -11.56
C ARG A 196 32.82 8.75 -10.98
N GLN A 197 32.51 7.60 -11.59
CA GLN A 197 33.14 6.30 -11.23
C GLN A 197 34.66 6.32 -11.39
N MET A 198 35.18 7.22 -12.22
CA MET A 198 36.63 7.41 -12.46
C MET A 198 37.19 8.61 -11.70
N PHE A 199 36.53 9.04 -10.62
CA PHE A 199 36.94 10.16 -9.78
C PHE A 199 37.19 11.48 -10.54
N GLY A 200 36.48 11.68 -11.65
CA GLY A 200 36.63 12.87 -12.49
C GLY A 200 37.86 12.86 -13.41
N ARG A 201 38.73 11.84 -13.32
CA ARG A 201 40.03 11.78 -14.02
C ARG A 201 39.96 11.27 -15.46
N ALA A 202 38.77 10.95 -15.95
CA ALA A 202 38.58 10.47 -17.31
C ALA A 202 38.52 11.64 -18.30
N GLY A 203 39.63 11.87 -19.01
CA GLY A 203 39.68 12.74 -20.19
C GLY A 203 38.94 12.11 -21.38
N PHE A 204 38.78 12.87 -22.47
CA PHE A 204 37.98 12.45 -23.63
C PHE A 204 38.40 11.09 -24.21
N ALA A 205 39.71 10.85 -24.41
CA ALA A 205 40.21 9.61 -24.98
C ALA A 205 39.82 8.37 -24.14
N LEU A 206 39.89 8.50 -22.81
CA LEU A 206 39.56 7.42 -21.88
C LEU A 206 38.05 7.19 -21.79
N LEU A 207 37.26 8.28 -21.77
CA LEU A 207 35.80 8.20 -21.85
C LEU A 207 35.34 7.54 -23.15
N ARG A 208 35.90 7.94 -24.30
CA ARG A 208 35.59 7.36 -25.60
C ARG A 208 35.84 5.85 -25.63
N LYS A 209 37.01 5.40 -25.15
CA LYS A 209 37.31 3.96 -25.05
C LYS A 209 36.29 3.23 -24.17
N ARG A 210 35.95 3.77 -23.00
CA ARG A 210 35.00 3.12 -22.09
C ARG A 210 33.55 3.10 -22.59
N VAL A 211 33.13 4.10 -23.35
CA VAL A 211 31.78 4.16 -23.92
C VAL A 211 31.64 3.25 -25.14
N LEU A 212 32.66 3.22 -26.02
CA LEU A 212 32.59 2.46 -27.29
C LEU A 212 32.98 0.98 -27.14
N LEU A 213 33.89 0.63 -26.22
CA LEU A 213 34.38 -0.74 -26.06
C LEU A 213 33.63 -1.57 -25.01
N TYR A 214 32.75 -0.94 -24.23
CA TYR A 214 31.97 -1.57 -23.17
C TYR A 214 30.47 -1.52 -23.55
N SER A 215 30.17 -2.12 -24.71
CA SER A 215 28.81 -2.37 -25.22
C SER A 215 28.44 -3.82 -24.96
#